data_AF-A0AA35UXQ6-F1
#
_entry.id   AF-A0AA35UXQ6-F1
#
_cell.length_a   1.000
_cell.length_b   1.000
_cell.length_c   1.000
_cell.angle_alpha   90.00
_cell.angle_beta   90.00
_cell.angle_gamma   90.00
#
_symmetry.space_group_name_H-M   'P 1'
#
loop_
_entity.id
_entity.type
_entity.pdbx_description
1 polymer ?
#
loop_
_entity_poly.entity_id
_entity_poly.type
_entity_poly.pdbx_seq_one_letter_code
_entity_poly.pdbx_strand_id
1 'polypeptide(L)'
;MNYGASRYQQQSGADLSSRQVEALAFKKVNELMANPKSGVDRREALSKNYRLWSILLLGIGRTDNLLPPVLKSDLTKIATWMLRETNVAFNTVGSLQKIIDVNADMIAGLSAVTAAEITGQPETTSAFNRMSMVG
;
A
#
# COMPACT_ATOMS: atom_id res chain seq x y z
N MET A 1 8.84 -21.70 15.71
CA MET A 1 9.50 -20.43 15.32
C MET A 1 8.41 -19.47 14.91
N ASN A 2 8.05 -18.53 15.78
CA ASN A 2 6.92 -17.63 15.60
C ASN A 2 7.44 -16.29 15.07
N TYR A 3 7.28 -16.04 13.78
CA TYR A 3 7.87 -14.90 13.09
C TYR A 3 7.07 -13.62 13.35
N GLY A 4 7.54 -12.80 14.28
CA GLY A 4 7.72 -11.35 14.11
C GLY A 4 6.59 -10.44 13.61
N ALA A 5 5.31 -10.84 13.62
CA ALA A 5 4.19 -9.97 13.23
C ALA A 5 3.90 -8.80 14.21
N SER A 6 4.70 -8.65 15.26
CA SER A 6 4.35 -7.84 16.44
C SER A 6 5.10 -6.51 16.57
N ARG A 7 5.68 -5.94 15.51
CA ARG A 7 6.38 -4.61 15.63
C ARG A 7 5.90 -3.48 14.73
N TYR A 8 4.99 -3.72 13.78
CA TYR A 8 4.24 -2.65 13.12
C TYR A 8 2.86 -2.39 13.76
N GLN A 9 2.54 -3.10 14.85
CA GLN A 9 1.22 -3.10 15.49
C GLN A 9 1.25 -2.69 16.98
N GLN A 10 2.42 -2.46 17.58
CA GLN A 10 2.55 -2.25 19.04
C GLN A 10 2.45 -0.79 19.52
N GLN A 11 1.85 0.10 18.73
CA GLN A 11 1.46 1.45 19.18
C GLN A 11 0.03 1.77 18.77
N SER A 12 -0.89 0.85 19.05
CA SER A 12 -2.33 1.07 18.90
C SER A 12 -2.85 1.93 20.05
N GLY A 13 -2.61 3.24 19.98
CA GLY A 13 -3.29 4.26 20.78
C GLY A 13 -3.92 5.27 19.83
N ALA A 14 -5.23 5.16 19.59
CA ALA A 14 -6.12 6.16 18.97
C ALA A 14 -5.76 6.79 17.58
N ASP A 15 -4.63 6.47 16.96
CA ASP A 15 -4.18 7.03 15.67
C ASP A 15 -4.27 6.02 14.50
N LEU A 16 -4.37 6.54 13.27
CA LEU A 16 -4.38 5.73 12.03
C LEU A 16 -3.07 4.93 11.90
N SER A 17 -3.16 3.66 11.50
CA SER A 17 -1.96 2.87 11.21
C SER A 17 -1.20 3.44 10.01
N SER A 18 0.12 3.27 9.94
CA SER A 18 0.94 3.73 8.81
C SER A 18 0.38 3.30 7.46
N ARG A 19 -0.16 2.08 7.39
CA ARG A 19 -0.78 1.52 6.18
C ARG A 19 -2.08 2.21 5.80
N GLN A 20 -2.90 2.60 6.77
CA GLN A 20 -4.11 3.40 6.52
C GLN A 20 -3.76 4.80 6.04
N VAL A 21 -2.71 5.42 6.59
CA VAL A 21 -2.21 6.73 6.13
C VAL A 21 -1.76 6.65 4.67
N GLU A 22 -1.02 5.60 4.29
CA GLU A 22 -0.62 5.36 2.90
C GLU A 22 -1.84 5.21 1.97
N ALA A 23 -2.82 4.39 2.36
CA ALA A 23 -4.05 4.20 1.57
C ALA A 23 -4.81 5.51 1.34
N LEU A 24 -4.94 6.34 2.38
CA LEU A 24 -5.58 7.65 2.30
C LEU A 24 -4.80 8.63 1.40
N ALA A 25 -3.47 8.61 1.47
CA ALA A 25 -2.62 9.44 0.61
C ALA A 25 -2.82 9.07 -0.87
N PHE A 26 -2.81 7.77 -1.19
CA PHE A 26 -3.11 7.30 -2.55
C PHE A 26 -4.51 7.67 -2.99
N LYS A 27 -5.53 7.46 -2.15
CA LYS A 27 -6.92 7.84 -2.45
C LYS A 27 -7.03 9.33 -2.79
N LYS A 28 -6.42 10.20 -1.97
CA LYS A 28 -6.47 11.64 -2.17
C LYS A 28 -5.82 12.06 -3.49
N VAL A 29 -4.65 11.51 -3.82
CA VAL A 29 -4.00 11.77 -5.10
C VAL A 29 -4.84 11.27 -6.26
N ASN A 30 -5.44 10.08 -6.12
CA ASN A 30 -6.26 9.49 -7.18
C ASN A 30 -7.50 10.35 -7.50
N GLU A 31 -8.17 10.87 -6.47
CA GLU A 31 -9.29 11.81 -6.63
C GLU A 31 -8.89 13.09 -7.36
N LEU A 32 -7.72 13.65 -7.05
CA LEU A 32 -7.21 14.85 -7.73
C LEU A 32 -6.90 14.59 -9.21
N MET A 33 -6.41 13.38 -9.53
CA MET A 33 -6.09 12.99 -10.90
C MET A 33 -7.33 12.64 -11.74
N ALA A 34 -8.38 12.12 -11.11
CA ALA A 34 -9.59 11.68 -11.80
C ALA A 34 -10.40 12.83 -12.42
N ASN A 35 -10.39 14.01 -11.80
CA ASN A 35 -11.13 15.16 -12.30
C ASN A 35 -10.42 16.51 -12.02
N PRO A 36 -9.30 16.80 -12.70
CA PRO A 36 -8.62 18.08 -12.57
C PRO A 36 -9.46 19.19 -13.21
N LYS A 37 -9.72 20.28 -12.48
CA LYS A 37 -10.58 21.39 -12.98
C LYS A 37 -9.84 22.32 -13.93
N SER A 38 -8.51 22.27 -13.92
CA SER A 38 -7.64 23.12 -14.74
C SER A 38 -6.33 22.41 -15.09
N GLY A 39 -5.57 22.98 -16.04
CA GLY A 39 -4.21 22.52 -16.33
C GLY A 39 -3.23 22.74 -15.17
N VAL A 40 -3.52 23.68 -14.25
CA VAL A 40 -2.76 23.86 -13.01
C VAL A 40 -3.05 22.71 -12.05
N ASP A 41 -4.34 22.41 -11.83
CA ASP A 41 -4.79 21.31 -10.98
C ASP A 41 -4.22 19.97 -11.46
N ARG A 42 -4.20 19.74 -12.77
CA ARG A 42 -3.60 18.54 -13.38
C ARG A 42 -2.11 18.43 -13.03
N ARG A 43 -1.34 19.52 -13.20
CA ARG A 43 0.09 19.54 -12.88
C ARG A 43 0.33 19.35 -11.38
N GLU A 44 -0.52 19.93 -10.54
CA GLU A 44 -0.44 19.74 -9.10
C GLU A 44 -0.71 18.27 -8.72
N ALA A 45 -1.76 17.65 -9.26
CA ALA A 45 -2.10 16.26 -9.03
C ALA A 45 -0.95 15.31 -9.45
N LEU A 46 -0.37 15.54 -10.63
CA LEU A 46 0.81 14.81 -11.10
C LEU A 46 2.03 15.00 -10.19
N SER A 47 2.25 16.21 -9.67
CA SER A 47 3.34 16.47 -8.71
C SER A 47 3.15 15.74 -7.41
N LYS A 48 1.94 15.70 -6.87
CA LYS A 48 1.63 14.92 -5.67
C LYS A 48 1.81 13.42 -5.93
N ASN A 49 1.38 12.91 -7.07
CA ASN A 49 1.58 11.51 -7.46
C ASN A 49 3.07 11.14 -7.53
N TYR A 50 3.87 11.96 -8.23
CA TYR A 50 5.31 11.73 -8.36
C TYR A 50 6.00 11.70 -6.99
N ARG A 51 5.66 12.65 -6.10
CA ARG A 51 6.23 12.72 -4.75
C ARG A 51 5.83 11.51 -3.91
N LEU A 52 4.56 11.10 -3.97
CA LEU A 52 4.07 9.94 -3.22
C LEU A 52 4.82 8.65 -3.62
N TRP A 53 4.97 8.40 -4.91
CA TRP A 53 5.72 7.25 -5.42
C TRP A 53 7.22 7.34 -5.11
N SER A 54 7.79 8.54 -5.09
CA SER A 54 9.20 8.74 -4.72
C SER A 54 9.44 8.37 -3.25
N ILE A 55 8.55 8.80 -2.35
CA ILE A 55 8.62 8.48 -0.92
C ILE A 55 8.45 6.96 -0.71
N LEU A 56 7.48 6.34 -1.40
CA LEU A 56 7.28 4.90 -1.32
C LEU A 56 8.52 4.11 -1.78
N LEU A 57 9.12 4.50 -2.92
CA LEU A 57 10.33 3.86 -3.45
C LEU A 57 11.50 3.97 -2.47
N LEU A 58 11.69 5.16 -1.86
CA LEU A 58 12.70 5.34 -0.81
C LEU A 58 12.43 4.42 0.38
N GLY A 59 11.17 4.31 0.81
CA GLY A 59 10.76 3.40 1.90
C GLY A 59 11.01 1.92 1.59
N ILE A 60 10.76 1.48 0.36
CA ILE A 60 11.03 0.11 -0.11
C ILE A 60 12.54 -0.19 -0.07
N GLY A 61 13.37 0.77 -0.47
CA GLY A 61 14.83 0.63 -0.55
C GLY A 61 15.56 0.63 0.79
N ARG A 62 14.89 0.91 1.91
CA ARG A 62 15.53 0.93 3.23
C ARG A 62 15.98 -0.48 3.64
N THR A 63 17.14 -0.56 4.30
CA THR A 63 17.70 -1.83 4.80
C THR A 63 16.89 -2.43 5.94
N ASP A 64 16.15 -1.62 6.69
CA ASP A 64 15.26 -2.02 7.79
C ASP A 64 13.84 -2.37 7.31
N ASN A 65 13.55 -2.27 6.01
CA ASN A 65 12.27 -2.67 5.45
C ASN A 65 12.13 -4.19 5.52
N LEU A 66 11.05 -4.70 6.10
CA LEU A 66 10.83 -6.14 6.32
C LEU A 66 9.99 -6.82 5.23
N LEU A 67 9.69 -6.13 4.13
CA LEU A 67 8.94 -6.73 3.02
C LEU A 67 9.70 -7.94 2.42
N PRO A 68 9.00 -9.01 2.03
CA PRO A 68 9.60 -10.14 1.32
C PRO A 68 10.38 -9.68 0.08
N PRO A 69 11.54 -10.29 -0.24
CA PRO A 69 12.39 -9.85 -1.36
C PRO A 69 11.66 -9.78 -2.71
N VAL A 70 10.78 -10.76 -2.98
CA VAL A 70 9.96 -10.78 -4.20
C VAL A 70 9.02 -9.57 -4.26
N LEU A 71 8.30 -9.31 -3.17
CA LEU A 71 7.39 -8.17 -3.08
C LEU A 71 8.13 -6.83 -3.18
N LYS A 72 9.31 -6.70 -2.57
CA LYS A 72 10.17 -5.51 -2.74
C LYS A 72 10.56 -5.30 -4.20
N SER A 73 10.99 -6.36 -4.88
CA SER A 73 11.39 -6.31 -6.29
C SER A 73 10.22 -5.85 -7.17
N ASP A 74 9.04 -6.43 -6.98
CA ASP A 74 7.86 -6.11 -7.79
C ASP A 74 7.36 -4.68 -7.52
N LEU A 75 7.29 -4.25 -6.25
CA LEU A 75 6.93 -2.88 -5.92
C LEU A 75 7.96 -1.86 -6.44
N THR A 76 9.24 -2.21 -6.46
CA THR A 76 10.30 -1.35 -7.04
C THR A 76 10.08 -1.15 -8.54
N LYS A 77 9.74 -2.22 -9.27
CA LYS A 77 9.43 -2.14 -10.71
C LYS A 77 8.21 -1.25 -10.95
N ILE A 78 7.14 -1.45 -10.19
CA ILE A 78 5.91 -0.65 -10.30
C ILE A 78 6.20 0.83 -9.99
N ALA A 79 6.90 1.12 -8.89
CA ALA A 79 7.24 2.49 -8.52
C ALA A 79 8.11 3.18 -9.59
N THR A 80 9.09 2.47 -10.15
CA THR A 80 9.93 3.00 -11.23
C THR A 80 9.10 3.32 -12.48
N TRP A 81 8.19 2.41 -12.85
CA TRP A 81 7.27 2.64 -13.97
C TRP A 81 6.36 3.85 -13.69
N MET A 82 5.77 3.95 -12.49
CA MET A 82 4.89 5.06 -12.11
C MET A 82 5.58 6.42 -12.16
N LEU A 83 6.82 6.52 -11.68
CA LEU A 83 7.61 7.75 -11.76
C LEU A 83 7.85 8.17 -13.22
N ARG A 84 8.17 7.20 -14.10
CA ARG A 84 8.36 7.44 -15.53
C ARG A 84 7.06 7.89 -16.21
N GLU A 85 5.96 7.16 -16.01
CA GLU A 85 4.67 7.49 -16.64
C GLU A 85 4.12 8.82 -16.15
N THR A 86 4.30 9.14 -14.87
CA THR A 86 3.94 10.46 -14.32
C THR A 86 4.77 11.56 -14.97
N ASN A 87 6.06 11.32 -15.21
CA ASN A 87 6.92 12.27 -15.93
C ASN A 87 6.46 12.49 -17.38
N VAL A 88 6.07 11.43 -18.08
CA VAL A 88 5.48 11.55 -19.43
C VAL A 88 4.17 12.33 -19.38
N ALA A 89 3.32 12.09 -18.39
CA ALA A 89 2.04 12.78 -18.22
C ALA A 89 2.16 14.28 -17.91
N PHE A 90 3.29 14.74 -17.35
CA PHE A 90 3.58 16.17 -17.21
C PHE A 90 3.78 16.87 -18.56
N ASN A 91 4.32 16.14 -19.53
CA ASN A 91 4.70 16.67 -20.83
C ASN A 91 3.65 16.41 -21.92
N THR A 92 2.52 15.79 -21.55
CA THR A 92 1.46 15.39 -22.48
C THR A 92 0.07 15.70 -21.94
N VAL A 93 -0.88 15.95 -22.84
CA VAL A 93 -2.30 16.20 -22.50
C VAL A 93 -3.12 14.90 -22.55
N GLY A 94 -2.46 13.74 -22.46
CA GLY A 94 -3.11 12.42 -22.57
C GLY A 94 -3.96 12.06 -21.36
N SER A 95 -4.70 10.96 -21.50
CA SER A 95 -5.47 10.36 -20.39
C SER A 95 -4.55 9.96 -19.23
N LEU A 96 -5.01 10.19 -18.00
CA LEU A 96 -4.33 9.76 -16.77
C LEU A 96 -4.80 8.37 -16.29
N GLN A 97 -5.71 7.72 -17.02
CA GLN A 97 -6.42 6.52 -16.55
C GLN A 97 -5.47 5.41 -16.11
N LYS A 98 -4.41 5.12 -16.87
CA LYS A 98 -3.43 4.08 -16.51
C LYS A 98 -2.75 4.33 -15.17
N ILE A 99 -2.48 5.59 -14.83
CA ILE A 99 -1.88 5.97 -13.55
C ILE A 99 -2.94 5.86 -12.43
N ILE A 100 -4.18 6.24 -12.73
CA ILE A 100 -5.32 6.15 -11.81
C ILE A 100 -5.63 4.70 -11.44
N ASP A 101 -5.60 3.79 -12.40
CA ASP A 101 -5.90 2.37 -12.21
C ASP A 101 -4.86 1.72 -11.29
N VAL A 102 -3.56 1.97 -11.51
CA VAL A 102 -2.49 1.44 -10.65
C VAL A 102 -2.57 2.02 -9.24
N ASN A 103 -2.94 3.29 -9.09
CA ASN A 103 -3.20 3.87 -7.77
C ASN A 103 -4.41 3.20 -7.09
N ALA A 104 -5.45 2.83 -7.84
CA ALA A 104 -6.59 2.09 -7.30
C ALA A 104 -6.21 0.68 -6.82
N ASP A 105 -5.38 -0.04 -7.58
CA ASP A 105 -4.83 -1.33 -7.17
C ASP A 105 -3.99 -1.22 -5.89
N MET A 106 -3.18 -0.16 -5.78
CA MET A 106 -2.43 0.13 -4.54
C MET A 106 -3.37 0.39 -3.36
N ILE A 107 -4.44 1.17 -3.54
CA ILE A 107 -5.44 1.42 -2.49
C ILE A 107 -6.09 0.11 -2.05
N ALA A 108 -6.48 -0.74 -3.00
CA ALA A 108 -7.09 -2.04 -2.71
C ALA A 108 -6.12 -2.94 -1.93
N GLY A 109 -4.88 -3.07 -2.40
CA GLY A 109 -3.83 -3.84 -1.72
C GLY A 109 -3.50 -3.29 -0.33
N LEU A 110 -3.48 -1.97 -0.17
CA LEU A 110 -3.24 -1.29 1.11
C LEU A 110 -4.40 -1.50 2.10
N SER A 111 -5.63 -1.52 1.60
CA SER A 111 -6.85 -1.68 2.41
C SER A 111 -7.15 -3.14 2.75
N ALA A 112 -6.86 -4.10 1.88
CA ALA A 112 -7.20 -5.52 2.07
C ALA A 112 -6.45 -6.16 3.24
N VAL A 113 -5.16 -5.84 3.43
CA VAL A 113 -4.39 -6.39 4.56
C VAL A 113 -4.88 -5.83 5.90
N THR A 114 -5.44 -4.61 5.93
CA THR A 114 -6.04 -4.08 7.16
C THR A 114 -7.25 -4.91 7.60
N ALA A 115 -8.04 -5.46 6.68
CA ALA A 115 -9.16 -6.33 7.02
C ALA A 115 -8.67 -7.67 7.59
N ALA A 116 -7.64 -8.28 7.01
CA ALA A 116 -7.05 -9.53 7.48
C ALA A 116 -6.32 -9.40 8.84
N GLU A 117 -5.74 -8.23 9.14
CA GLU A 117 -5.16 -7.92 10.44
C GLU A 117 -6.22 -7.67 11.54
N ILE A 118 -7.45 -7.29 11.16
CA ILE A 118 -8.58 -7.08 12.08
C ILE A 118 -9.32 -8.41 12.39
N THR A 119 -9.39 -9.36 11.44
CA THR A 119 -10.04 -10.67 11.64
C THR A 119 -9.09 -11.74 12.19
N GLY A 120 -8.23 -11.40 13.16
CA GLY A 120 -7.36 -12.35 13.88
C GLY A 120 -8.13 -13.43 14.66
N GLN A 121 -8.79 -14.36 13.98
CA GLN A 121 -9.21 -15.64 14.55
C GLN A 121 -7.99 -16.57 14.51
N PRO A 122 -7.48 -17.02 15.68
CA PRO A 122 -6.59 -18.15 15.69
C PRO A 122 -7.40 -19.35 15.25
N GLU A 123 -7.05 -19.93 14.10
CA GLU A 123 -7.46 -21.29 13.79
C GLU A 123 -6.89 -22.18 14.89
N THR A 124 -7.69 -22.44 15.92
CA THR A 124 -7.40 -23.45 16.92
C THR A 124 -7.30 -24.75 16.15
N THR A 125 -6.06 -25.20 16.01
CA THR A 125 -5.69 -26.56 15.63
C THR A 125 -6.43 -27.50 16.57
N SER A 126 -7.64 -27.89 16.19
CA SER A 126 -8.44 -28.95 16.80
C SER A 126 -7.85 -30.27 16.33
N ALA A 127 -6.68 -30.61 16.89
CA ALA A 127 -6.00 -31.86 16.60
C ALA A 127 -5.12 -32.32 17.77
N PHE A 128 -5.57 -32.18 19.03
CA PHE A 128 -4.95 -32.90 20.15
C PHE A 128 -5.79 -32.92 21.44
N ASN A 129 -7.02 -33.45 21.44
CA ASN A 129 -7.54 -34.14 22.62
C ASN A 129 -8.79 -35.00 22.33
N ARG A 130 -8.58 -36.21 21.80
CA ARG A 130 -9.55 -37.31 21.89
C ARG A 130 -8.80 -38.60 22.20
N MET A 131 -8.10 -38.65 23.34
CA MET A 131 -7.71 -39.93 23.95
C MET A 131 -7.31 -39.72 25.42
N SER A 132 -8.27 -39.57 26.32
CA SER A 132 -8.17 -40.01 27.73
C SER A 132 -9.47 -39.70 28.45
N MET A 133 -10.42 -40.64 28.40
CA MET A 133 -11.42 -40.88 29.46
C MET A 133 -12.30 -42.05 29.01
N VAL A 134 -11.85 -43.28 29.27
CA VAL A 134 -12.69 -44.35 29.79
C VAL A 134 -11.81 -45.12 30.77
N GLY A 135 -11.94 -44.77 32.05
CA GLY A 135 -11.79 -45.71 33.15
C GLY A 135 -13.14 -46.31 33.46
#